data_AF-X0T0Z3-F1
#
_entry.id   AF-X0T0Z3-F1
#
_cell.length_a   1.000
_cell.length_b   1.000
_cell.length_c   1.000
_cell.angle_alpha   90.00
_cell.angle_beta   90.00
_cell.angle_gamma   90.00
#
_symmetry.space_group_name_H-M   'P 1'
#
loop_
_entity.id
_entity.type
_entity.pdbx_description
1 polymer ?
#
loop_
_entity_poly.entity_id
_entity_poly.type
_entity_poly.pdbx_seq_one_letter_code
_entity_poly.pdbx_strand_id
1 'polypeptide(L)'
;MKKGDLVRVMRGQFRETEGKVIAVDYSHIRVYIDSASGAKSDGKEVQVPIHPSNLMLVKLELDNERKKLIESKVVQIAESE
;
A
#
# COMPACT_ATOMS: atom_id res chain seq x y z
N MET A 1 0.74 -0.76 6.37
CA MET A 1 0.83 0.07 5.16
C MET A 1 0.16 1.39 5.45
N LYS A 2 0.82 2.50 5.12
CA LYS A 2 0.33 3.85 5.43
C LYS A 2 0.03 4.58 4.12
N LYS A 3 -0.82 5.60 4.20
CA LYS A 3 -0.91 6.62 3.16
C LYS A 3 0.50 7.16 2.89
N GLY A 4 0.83 7.30 1.62
CA GLY A 4 2.12 7.83 1.18
C GLY A 4 3.21 6.81 0.89
N ASP A 5 3.05 5.54 1.29
CA ASP A 5 3.94 4.46 0.87
C ASP A 5 3.87 4.27 -0.66
N LEU A 6 5.00 3.92 -1.28
CA LEU A 6 5.07 3.56 -2.69
C LEU A 6 4.96 2.05 -2.83
N VAL A 7 3.98 1.61 -3.61
CA VAL A 7 3.62 0.20 -3.76
C VAL A 7 3.63 -0.22 -5.21
N ARG A 8 3.88 -1.51 -5.44
CA ARG A 8 3.80 -2.16 -6.74
C ARG A 8 2.73 -3.24 -6.69
N VAL A 9 1.88 -3.27 -7.71
CA VAL A 9 0.83 -4.28 -7.83
C VAL A 9 1.43 -5.57 -8.40
N MET A 10 1.29 -6.69 -7.68
CA MET A 10 1.85 -7.99 -8.12
C MET A 10 0.86 -8.81 -8.92
N ARG A 11 -0.44 -8.67 -8.64
CA ARG A 11 -1.51 -9.51 -9.21
C ARG A 11 -2.71 -8.66 -9.62
N GLY A 12 -3.44 -9.11 -10.63
CA GLY A 12 -4.66 -8.47 -11.14
C GLY A 12 -4.45 -7.67 -12.43
N GLN A 13 -5.44 -6.85 -12.78
CA GLN A 13 -5.45 -6.07 -14.03
C GLN A 13 -4.37 -4.97 -14.07
N PHE A 14 -4.03 -4.41 -12.92
CA PHE A 14 -3.01 -3.35 -12.78
C PHE A 14 -1.62 -3.91 -12.46
N ARG A 15 -1.33 -5.17 -12.82
CA ARG A 15 -0.06 -5.83 -12.48
C ARG A 15 1.14 -5.03 -12.98
N GLU A 16 2.22 -5.11 -12.21
CA GLU A 16 3.52 -4.45 -12.43
C GLU A 16 3.49 -2.93 -12.42
N THR A 17 2.33 -2.32 -12.19
CA THR A 17 2.19 -0.88 -12.03
C THR A 17 2.65 -0.47 -10.64
N GLU A 18 3.45 0.58 -10.58
CA GLU A 18 3.84 1.25 -9.35
C GLU A 18 2.97 2.48 -9.10
N GLY A 19 2.67 2.75 -7.84
CA GLY A 19 1.86 3.91 -7.47
C GLY A 19 1.95 4.24 -6.00
N LYS A 20 1.59 5.48 -5.67
CA LYS A 20 1.51 5.96 -4.29
C LYS A 20 0.17 5.59 -3.68
N VAL A 21 0.17 5.21 -2.40
CA VAL A 21 -1.05 4.95 -1.64
C VAL A 21 -1.72 6.26 -1.28
N ILE A 22 -2.93 6.48 -1.80
CA ILE A 22 -3.74 7.67 -1.52
C ILE A 22 -4.51 7.48 -0.21
N ALA A 23 -5.21 6.35 -0.12
CA ALA A 23 -6.08 6.04 1.00
C ALA A 23 -6.04 4.56 1.34
N VAL A 24 -6.24 4.27 2.62
CA VAL A 24 -6.40 2.93 3.16
C VAL A 24 -7.71 2.92 3.92
N ASP A 25 -8.62 2.04 3.53
CA ASP A 25 -9.84 1.75 4.24
C ASP A 25 -9.59 0.52 5.13
N TYR A 26 -9.49 0.75 6.43
CA TYR A 26 -9.25 -0.29 7.42
C TYR A 26 -10.51 -1.11 7.72
N SER A 27 -11.71 -0.58 7.48
CA SER A 27 -12.97 -1.28 7.75
C SER A 27 -13.19 -2.41 6.74
N HIS A 28 -12.85 -2.18 5.48
CA HIS A 28 -12.99 -3.18 4.41
C HIS A 28 -11.66 -3.79 3.95
N ILE A 29 -10.54 -3.43 4.59
CA ILE A 29 -9.19 -3.88 4.26
C ILE A 29 -8.87 -3.64 2.78
N ARG A 30 -9.17 -2.41 2.31
CA ARG A 30 -8.98 -1.98 0.92
C ARG A 30 -7.98 -0.85 0.82
N VAL A 31 -7.23 -0.85 -0.28
CA VAL A 31 -6.22 0.16 -0.57
C VAL A 31 -6.57 0.83 -1.90
N TYR A 32 -6.40 2.15 -1.93
CA TYR A 32 -6.55 2.95 -3.13
C TYR A 32 -5.19 3.51 -3.56
N ILE A 33 -4.86 3.29 -4.83
CA ILE A 33 -3.59 3.66 -5.45
C ILE A 33 -3.88 4.65 -6.58
N ASP A 34 -3.02 5.65 -6.73
CA ASP A 34 -3.13 6.68 -7.77
C ASP A 34 -3.19 6.10 -9.19
N SER A 35 -2.26 5.18 -9.48
CA SER A 35 -2.13 4.54 -10.80
C SER A 35 -3.25 3.54 -11.12
N ALA A 36 -4.14 3.23 -10.17
CA ALA A 36 -5.23 2.29 -10.35
C ALA A 36 -6.57 3.03 -10.36
N SER A 37 -6.82 3.81 -11.42
CA SER A 37 -8.09 4.49 -11.66
C SER A 37 -8.91 3.79 -12.75
N GLY A 38 -10.23 3.91 -12.66
CA GLY A 38 -11.19 3.47 -13.66
C GLY A 38 -12.21 4.57 -13.94
N ALA A 39 -12.65 4.69 -15.19
CA ALA A 39 -13.68 5.66 -15.57
C ALA A 39 -15.08 5.12 -15.28
N LYS A 40 -15.91 5.90 -14.60
CA LYS A 40 -17.37 5.68 -14.57
C LYS A 40 -18.01 6.14 -15.88
N SER A 41 -19.23 5.68 -16.14
CA SER A 41 -20.03 6.11 -17.32
C SER A 41 -20.21 7.63 -17.40
N ASP A 42 -20.18 8.31 -16.25
CA ASP A 42 -20.25 9.78 -16.14
C ASP A 42 -18.92 10.49 -16.45
N GLY A 43 -17.88 9.76 -16.89
CA GLY A 43 -16.55 10.30 -17.21
C GLY A 43 -15.67 10.62 -16.00
N LYS A 44 -16.18 10.46 -14.77
CA LYS A 44 -15.39 10.66 -13.54
C LYS A 44 -14.44 9.49 -13.31
N GLU A 45 -13.19 9.82 -12.99
CA GLU A 45 -12.20 8.84 -12.56
C GLU A 45 -12.42 8.44 -11.10
N VAL A 46 -12.50 7.12 -10.87
CA VAL A 46 -12.65 6.54 -9.53
C VAL A 46 -11.54 5.53 -9.32
N GLN A 47 -10.93 5.57 -8.14
CA GLN A 47 -9.86 4.65 -7.78
C GLN A 47 -10.42 3.24 -7.55
N VAL A 48 -9.77 2.25 -8.14
CA VAL A 48 -10.14 0.85 -8.00
C VAL A 48 -9.61 0.34 -6.65
N PRO A 49 -10.45 -0.28 -5.80
CA PRO A 49 -9.99 -0.84 -4.55
C PRO A 49 -9.16 -2.10 -4.79
N ILE A 50 -7.97 -2.17 -4.20
CA ILE A 50 -7.07 -3.31 -4.29
C ILE A 50 -6.85 -3.91 -2.89
N HIS A 51 -6.80 -5.25 -2.83
CA HIS A 51 -6.48 -5.96 -1.60
C HIS A 51 -4.97 -5.84 -1.27
N PRO A 52 -4.58 -5.50 -0.03
CA PRO A 52 -3.18 -5.26 0.33
C PRO A 52 -2.25 -6.46 0.08
N SER A 53 -2.74 -7.70 0.18
CA SER A 53 -1.92 -8.89 -0.12
C SER A 53 -1.47 -9.02 -1.58
N ASN A 54 -2.11 -8.29 -2.50
CA ASN A 54 -1.70 -8.26 -3.90
C ASN A 54 -0.65 -7.17 -4.18
N LEU A 55 -0.21 -6.45 -3.15
CA LEU A 55 0.71 -5.33 -3.25
C LEU A 55 2.06 -5.69 -2.62
N MET A 56 3.11 -5.17 -3.24
CA MET A 56 4.47 -5.19 -2.72
C MET A 56 4.87 -3.76 -2.33
N LEU A 57 5.44 -3.59 -1.14
CA LEU A 57 5.98 -2.32 -0.68
C LEU A 57 7.34 -2.08 -1.35
N VAL A 58 7.49 -0.97 -2.07
CA VAL A 58 8.76 -0.62 -2.75
C VAL A 58 9.54 0.41 -1.94
N LYS A 59 8.86 1.48 -1.51
CA LYS A 59 9.44 2.51 -0.63
C LYS A 59 8.47 2.84 0.49
N LEU A 60 9.02 2.96 1.69
CA LEU A 60 8.27 3.31 2.88
C LEU A 60 8.45 4.79 3.20
N GLU A 61 7.36 5.45 3.56
CA GLU A 61 7.44 6.76 4.20
C GLU A 61 7.77 6.54 5.70
N LEU A 62 8.95 7.00 6.10
CA LEU A 62 9.53 6.73 7.41
C LEU A 62 9.31 7.90 8.38
N ASP A 63 8.24 7.81 9.17
CA ASP A 63 8.06 8.66 10.33
C ASP A 63 8.83 8.13 11.55
N ASN A 64 9.13 9.01 12.51
CA ASN A 64 9.85 8.66 13.74
C ASN A 64 9.19 7.50 14.51
N GLU A 65 7.86 7.45 14.55
CA GLU A 65 7.11 6.35 15.17
C GLU A 65 7.27 5.03 14.40
N ARG A 66 7.24 5.11 13.06
CA ARG A 66 7.36 3.94 12.20
C ARG A 66 8.77 3.35 12.24
N LYS A 67 9.80 4.20 12.34
CA LYS A 67 11.19 3.76 12.55
C LYS A 67 11.34 2.96 13.84
N LYS A 68 10.85 3.49 14.96
CA LYS A 68 10.86 2.79 16.26
C LYS A 68 10.16 1.44 16.20
N LEU A 69 9.01 1.36 15.52
CA LEU A 69 8.25 0.12 15.34
C LEU A 69 9.00 -0.92 14.49
N ILE A 70 9.77 -0.47 13.49
CA ILE A 70 10.60 -1.38 12.68
C ILE A 70 11.77 -1.87 13.53
N GLU A 71 12.48 -0.98 14.21
CA GLU A 71 13.60 -1.32 15.10
C GLU A 71 13.19 -2.32 16.19
N SER A 72 12.06 -2.09 16.86
CA SER A 72 11.56 -3.00 17.89
C SER A 72 11.27 -4.41 17.34
N LYS A 73 10.77 -4.50 16.10
CA LYS A 73 10.48 -5.80 15.47
C LYS A 73 11.75 -6.50 15.00
N VAL A 74 12.76 -5.76 14.57
CA VAL A 74 14.06 -6.33 14.15
C VAL A 74 14.77 -6.96 15.35
N VAL A 75 14.78 -6.27 16.51
CA VAL A 75 15.40 -6.79 17.74
C VAL A 75 14.77 -8.11 18.19
N GLN A 76 13.44 -8.21 18.16
CA GLN A 76 12.74 -9.44 18.54
C GLN A 76 13.07 -10.66 17.66
N ILE A 77 13.33 -10.43 16.37
CA ILE A 77 13.70 -11.51 15.44
C ILE A 77 15.11 -12.02 15.79
N ALA A 78 16.04 -11.10 16.08
CA ALA A 78 17.43 -11.45 16.44
C ALA A 78 17.57 -12.18 17.79
N GLU A 79 16.61 -12.02 18.71
CA GLU A 79 16.57 -12.77 19.98
C GLU A 79 15.90 -14.14 19.85
N SER A 80 15.17 -14.38 18.76
CA SER A 80 14.49 -15.64 18.46
C SER A 80 15.28 -16.59 17.56
N GLU A 81 16.40 -16.12 17.02
CA GLU A 81 17.44 -16.90 16.33
C GLU A 81 18.55 -17.31 17.31
#